data_AF-N6X4B8-F1
#
_entry.id   AF-N6X4B8-F1
#
_cell.length_a   1.000
_cell.length_b   1.000
_cell.length_c   1.000
_cell.angle_alpha   90.00
_cell.angle_beta   90.00
_cell.angle_gamma   90.00
#
_symmetry.space_group_name_H-M   'P 1'
#
loop_
_entity.id
_entity.type
_entity.pdbx_description
1 polymer ?
#
loop_
_entity_poly.entity_id
_entity_poly.type
_entity_poly.pdbx_seq_one_letter_code
_entity_poly.pdbx_strand_id
1 'polypeptide(L)'
;MLLKMPLSGGDCVDGAPQRGDAPVSAAATGRYAPIQWGLKHLRIARGEPMSVGMPPSRRPKGLPANQRADAKKPLPSSSRPGVSSDRWYARKLRRRIFAALVCAFLSVIVTRVALSTARGQGVDTIFMEAAAKSARRFDPLVQLVTSLVSVPAIVFVGTLVFLVALARRRPTLAGRAIVMVLGANATTQIAKALLDRPDLGLSTALPNSLPSGHTTVAMSITLALVMVAPQWLRAPSAWAGWIWASLMGISVMISAWHRLADVLVAFFICGAWALALAPIEGRERHAPAMQRAMSIGVLAFLIVAVLLTIFALAGISLKEISSPGAYSFGYDAYLESAPWRSRVLALAASTWVLSVAGWVINEVDVLCSRRD
;
A
#
# COMPACT_ATOMS: atom_id res chain seq x y z
N MET A 1 -27.29 12.98 -12.67
CA MET A 1 -28.68 13.40 -12.94
C MET A 1 -29.50 12.14 -13.21
N LEU A 2 -30.65 12.03 -12.56
CA LEU A 2 -31.47 10.83 -12.36
C LEU A 2 -31.88 10.08 -13.64
N LEU A 3 -31.80 8.74 -13.58
CA LEU A 3 -32.56 7.83 -14.44
C LEU A 3 -34.07 7.97 -14.13
N LYS A 4 -34.89 8.11 -15.18
CA LYS A 4 -36.34 7.90 -15.15
C LYS A 4 -36.67 6.75 -16.11
N MET A 5 -37.17 5.65 -15.57
CA MET A 5 -37.98 4.67 -16.32
C MET A 5 -39.46 4.91 -15.96
N PRO A 6 -40.41 4.73 -16.90
CA PRO A 6 -41.83 4.90 -16.63
C PRO A 6 -42.46 3.59 -16.13
N LEU A 7 -43.36 3.72 -15.14
CA LEU A 7 -44.29 2.69 -14.71
C LEU A 7 -45.64 2.95 -15.39
N SER A 8 -46.17 1.92 -16.07
CA SER A 8 -47.59 1.73 -16.41
C SER A 8 -48.08 0.66 -15.42
N GLY A 9 -49.09 0.86 -14.57
CA GLY A 9 -50.46 1.29 -14.86
C GLY A 9 -51.35 0.04 -14.82
N GLY A 10 -52.05 -0.19 -13.70
CA GLY A 10 -52.92 -1.36 -13.51
C GLY A 10 -53.49 -1.50 -12.08
N ASP A 11 -54.66 -0.89 -11.91
CA ASP A 11 -55.83 -1.31 -11.14
C ASP A 11 -55.93 -1.23 -9.60
N CYS A 12 -57.10 -0.71 -9.22
CA CYS A 12 -57.60 -0.33 -7.90
C CYS A 12 -58.29 -1.50 -7.18
N VAL A 13 -58.43 -1.40 -5.85
CA VAL A 13 -59.72 -1.36 -5.10
C VAL A 13 -59.50 -1.69 -3.60
N ASP A 14 -59.90 -0.71 -2.77
CA ASP A 14 -60.50 -0.69 -1.42
C ASP A 14 -59.95 -1.43 -0.20
N GLY A 15 -59.81 -0.65 0.89
CA GLY A 15 -59.82 -1.12 2.27
C GLY A 15 -59.08 -0.22 3.29
N ALA A 16 -59.75 0.78 3.85
CA ALA A 16 -59.32 1.54 5.04
C ALA A 16 -60.32 1.30 6.20
N PRO A 17 -60.10 1.79 7.43
CA PRO A 17 -58.91 1.78 8.30
C PRO A 17 -59.26 1.25 9.73
N GLN A 18 -58.30 0.88 10.58
CA GLN A 18 -58.53 0.86 12.04
C GLN A 18 -57.33 1.39 12.85
N ARG A 19 -57.64 2.41 13.66
CA ARG A 19 -56.89 2.93 14.81
C ARG A 19 -57.25 2.11 16.06
N GLY A 20 -56.31 2.06 17.00
CA GLY A 20 -56.50 1.65 18.40
C GLY A 20 -55.12 1.43 19.03
N ASP A 21 -54.51 2.47 19.59
CA ASP A 21 -54.59 2.89 21.00
C ASP A 21 -53.51 2.23 21.88
N ALA A 22 -52.63 3.08 22.41
CA ALA A 22 -51.69 2.79 23.49
C ALA A 22 -52.39 2.87 24.86
N PRO A 23 -51.81 2.27 25.92
CA PRO A 23 -51.18 3.09 26.98
C PRO A 23 -49.85 2.48 27.48
N VAL A 24 -48.77 3.24 27.69
CA VAL A 24 -48.37 4.08 28.86
C VAL A 24 -48.02 3.33 30.16
N SER A 25 -46.82 3.65 30.68
CA SER A 25 -46.25 3.45 32.03
C SER A 25 -45.38 2.18 32.22
N ALA A 26 -44.21 2.17 32.85
CA ALA A 26 -43.63 3.07 33.83
C ALA A 26 -42.07 3.07 33.79
N ALA A 27 -41.51 4.17 34.29
CA ALA A 27 -40.09 4.43 34.45
C ALA A 27 -39.41 3.56 35.53
N ALA A 28 -38.14 3.22 35.32
CA ALA A 28 -37.18 3.02 36.41
C ALA A 28 -35.75 3.28 35.94
N THR A 29 -35.19 4.36 36.46
CA THR A 29 -33.79 4.77 36.48
C THR A 29 -32.84 3.68 36.98
N GLY A 30 -31.67 3.52 36.35
CA GLY A 30 -30.60 2.68 36.91
C GLY A 30 -29.27 2.86 36.18
N ARG A 31 -28.28 3.42 36.88
CA ARG A 31 -26.98 3.90 36.38
C ARG A 31 -25.97 2.78 36.14
N TYR A 32 -25.01 3.09 35.28
CA TYR A 32 -23.69 2.46 35.10
C TYR A 32 -23.05 1.91 36.38
N ALA A 33 -22.50 0.69 36.30
CA ALA A 33 -21.41 0.24 37.16
C ALA A 33 -20.47 -0.71 36.39
N PRO A 34 -19.13 -0.50 36.44
CA PRO A 34 -18.14 -1.36 35.80
C PRO A 34 -17.74 -2.56 36.67
N ILE A 35 -17.37 -3.64 36.00
CA ILE A 35 -16.94 -4.93 36.58
C ILE A 35 -15.50 -4.79 37.14
N GLN A 36 -15.35 -4.89 38.45
CA GLN A 36 -14.05 -5.05 39.13
C GLN A 36 -13.90 -6.49 39.65
N TRP A 37 -12.79 -7.13 39.27
CA TRP A 37 -12.39 -8.44 39.77
C TRP A 37 -11.81 -8.35 41.18
N GLY A 38 -12.32 -9.20 42.08
CA GLY A 38 -11.99 -9.21 43.49
C GLY A 38 -10.64 -9.85 43.83
N LEU A 39 -9.85 -9.14 44.63
CA LEU A 39 -8.90 -9.72 45.59
C LEU A 39 -9.48 -9.49 47.00
N LYS A 40 -9.72 -10.57 47.74
CA LYS A 40 -9.96 -10.54 49.18
C LYS A 40 -9.25 -11.72 49.85
N HIS A 41 -9.02 -11.54 51.15
CA HIS A 41 -8.28 -12.34 52.13
C HIS A 41 -6.81 -11.88 52.25
N LEU A 42 -6.30 -11.32 53.36
CA LEU A 42 -6.68 -11.46 54.77
C LEU A 42 -6.34 -10.22 55.62
N ARG A 43 -7.01 -10.19 56.78
CA ARG A 43 -7.10 -9.17 57.82
C ARG A 43 -5.78 -8.83 58.53
N ILE A 44 -5.69 -7.55 58.88
CA ILE A 44 -4.78 -6.96 59.87
C ILE A 44 -5.35 -7.21 61.27
N ALA A 45 -4.51 -7.69 62.20
CA ALA A 45 -4.74 -7.64 63.63
C ALA A 45 -3.53 -6.96 64.31
N ARG A 46 -3.81 -5.89 65.07
CA ARG A 46 -2.96 -5.30 66.13
C ARG A 46 -2.92 -6.33 67.29
N GLY A 47 -1.89 -6.59 68.08
CA GLY A 47 -0.71 -5.86 68.54
C GLY A 47 -0.67 -6.02 70.07
N GLU A 48 0.41 -6.57 70.64
CA GLU A 48 1.02 -6.34 71.99
C GLU A 48 2.22 -7.32 72.19
N PRO A 49 3.24 -6.99 73.00
CA PRO A 49 4.63 -7.41 72.78
C PRO A 49 5.09 -8.59 73.66
N MET A 50 6.05 -9.37 73.14
CA MET A 50 6.89 -10.25 73.96
C MET A 50 8.35 -10.08 73.54
N SER A 51 9.16 -9.60 74.49
CA SER A 51 10.61 -9.64 74.50
C SER A 51 11.10 -11.08 74.34
N VAL A 52 12.19 -11.30 73.60
CA VAL A 52 13.37 -12.14 73.95
C VAL A 52 14.23 -12.43 72.69
N GLY A 53 15.53 -12.12 72.80
CA GLY A 53 16.61 -12.89 72.15
C GLY A 53 17.09 -12.44 70.77
N MET A 54 18.11 -11.57 70.73
CA MET A 54 18.92 -11.29 69.53
C MET A 54 19.92 -12.43 69.30
N PRO A 55 19.95 -13.12 68.13
CA PRO A 55 21.04 -14.04 67.79
C PRO A 55 22.25 -13.28 67.21
N PRO A 56 23.48 -13.80 67.37
CA PRO A 56 24.70 -13.04 67.13
C PRO A 56 25.01 -12.82 65.65
N SER A 57 25.55 -11.63 65.35
CA SER A 57 26.09 -11.24 64.06
C SER A 57 27.26 -12.15 63.63
N ARG A 58 27.08 -12.94 62.58
CA ARG A 58 28.20 -13.61 61.89
C ARG A 58 28.93 -12.60 61.01
N ARG A 59 30.14 -12.21 61.42
CA ARG A 59 31.15 -11.62 60.54
C ARG A 59 31.49 -12.60 59.41
N PRO A 60 31.61 -12.17 58.14
CA PRO A 60 32.23 -13.00 57.12
C PRO A 60 33.73 -13.17 57.45
N LYS A 61 34.18 -14.42 57.56
CA LYS A 61 35.61 -14.76 57.63
C LYS A 61 36.31 -14.28 56.35
N GLY A 62 37.47 -13.66 56.51
CA GLY A 62 38.29 -13.17 55.41
C GLY A 62 38.60 -14.26 54.38
N LEU A 63 38.54 -13.89 53.10
CA LEU A 63 39.03 -14.73 52.01
C LEU A 63 40.57 -14.91 52.11
N PRO A 64 41.11 -16.08 51.76
CA PRO A 64 42.55 -16.32 51.74
C PRO A 64 43.29 -15.44 50.73
N ALA A 65 44.48 -15.01 51.11
CA ALA A 65 45.29 -13.96 50.47
C ALA A 65 45.99 -14.37 49.15
N ASN A 66 45.44 -15.30 48.36
CA ASN A 66 46.02 -15.72 47.08
C ASN A 66 45.25 -15.22 45.84
N GLN A 67 44.03 -14.67 45.99
CA GLN A 67 43.23 -14.16 44.86
C GLN A 67 43.35 -12.65 44.61
N ARG A 68 44.31 -11.96 45.25
CA ARG A 68 44.49 -10.50 45.08
C ARG A 68 45.31 -10.10 43.85
N ALA A 69 45.75 -11.04 43.01
CA ALA A 69 46.63 -10.75 41.86
C ALA A 69 45.92 -10.57 40.50
N ASP A 70 44.59 -10.72 40.39
CA ASP A 70 43.89 -10.58 39.10
C ASP A 70 42.85 -9.45 39.02
N ALA A 71 42.80 -8.56 40.02
CA ALA A 71 41.88 -7.41 40.03
C ALA A 71 42.36 -6.21 39.18
N LYS A 72 42.93 -6.48 38.00
CA LYS A 72 43.32 -5.46 37.00
C LYS A 72 42.83 -5.80 35.59
N LYS A 73 41.67 -6.43 35.45
CA LYS A 73 40.90 -6.32 34.19
C LYS A 73 39.98 -5.10 34.30
N PRO A 74 40.15 -4.08 33.45
CA PRO A 74 39.15 -3.03 33.33
C PRO A 74 37.82 -3.71 33.05
N LEU A 75 36.78 -3.39 33.85
CA LEU A 75 35.41 -3.67 33.47
C LEU A 75 35.23 -3.17 32.03
N PRO A 76 34.70 -3.98 31.08
CA PRO A 76 34.47 -3.49 29.74
C PRO A 76 33.53 -2.30 29.86
N SER A 77 34.05 -1.11 29.58
CA SER A 77 33.25 0.11 29.48
C SER A 77 32.12 -0.21 28.54
N SER A 78 30.88 -0.09 29.02
CA SER A 78 29.70 -0.17 28.16
C SER A 78 29.85 0.87 27.07
N SER A 79 30.27 0.42 25.88
CA SER A 79 30.35 1.24 24.69
C SER A 79 28.99 1.89 24.48
N ARG A 80 28.88 3.20 24.76
CA ARG A 80 27.65 3.98 24.55
C ARG A 80 27.12 3.70 23.13
N PRO A 81 25.97 3.03 22.93
CA PRO A 81 25.48 2.68 21.60
C PRO A 81 24.91 3.88 20.80
N GLY A 82 25.15 5.12 21.23
CA GLY A 82 24.43 6.30 20.72
C GLY A 82 24.88 6.80 19.34
N VAL A 83 26.18 6.96 19.11
CA VAL A 83 26.64 7.75 17.94
C VAL A 83 26.44 7.02 16.60
N SER A 84 26.57 5.68 16.57
CA SER A 84 26.37 4.89 15.35
C SER A 84 24.89 4.63 15.04
N SER A 85 24.06 4.44 16.08
CA SER A 85 22.62 4.27 15.94
C SER A 85 21.94 5.57 15.48
N ASP A 86 22.39 6.72 15.98
CA ASP A 86 21.88 8.04 15.56
C ASP A 86 22.17 8.34 14.08
N ARG A 87 23.41 8.10 13.62
CA ARG A 87 23.76 8.31 12.19
C ARG A 87 23.05 7.32 11.26
N TRP A 88 22.87 6.07 11.70
CA TRP A 88 22.10 5.08 10.95
C TRP A 88 20.64 5.49 10.83
N TYR A 89 20.00 5.87 11.95
CA TYR A 89 18.62 6.30 11.99
C TYR A 89 18.41 7.56 11.14
N ALA A 90 19.28 8.57 11.27
CA ALA A 90 19.23 9.79 10.49
C ALA A 90 19.40 9.54 8.97
N ARG A 91 20.25 8.60 8.55
CA ARG A 91 20.36 8.19 7.14
C ARG A 91 19.08 7.53 6.64
N LYS A 92 18.49 6.61 7.42
CA LYS A 92 17.23 5.94 7.08
C LYS A 92 16.06 6.93 7.02
N LEU A 93 15.99 7.85 7.97
CA LEU A 93 14.98 8.90 8.00
C LEU A 93 15.10 9.83 6.79
N ARG A 94 16.31 10.29 6.45
CA ARG A 94 16.53 11.09 5.22
C ARG A 94 16.13 10.34 3.96
N ARG A 95 16.51 9.06 3.84
CA ARG A 95 16.10 8.24 2.70
C ARG A 95 14.59 8.09 2.62
N ARG A 96 13.93 7.86 3.76
CA ARG A 96 12.47 7.77 3.87
C ARG A 96 11.78 9.04 3.39
N ILE A 97 12.17 10.19 3.93
CA ILE A 97 11.59 11.49 3.57
C ILE A 97 11.84 11.76 2.09
N PHE A 98 13.07 11.60 1.62
CA PHE A 98 13.41 11.81 0.23
C PHE A 98 12.59 10.90 -0.71
N ALA A 99 12.52 9.60 -0.43
CA ALA A 99 11.77 8.67 -1.26
C ALA A 99 10.26 8.95 -1.24
N ALA A 100 9.69 9.35 -0.10
CA ALA A 100 8.30 9.77 0.00
C ALA A 100 8.01 11.03 -0.82
N LEU A 101 8.91 12.03 -0.76
CA LEU A 101 8.83 13.25 -1.57
C LEU A 101 8.99 12.96 -3.06
N VAL A 102 9.90 12.05 -3.45
CA VAL A 102 10.05 11.60 -4.83
C VAL A 102 8.76 10.93 -5.32
N CYS A 103 8.14 10.06 -4.53
CA CYS A 103 6.84 9.47 -4.88
C CYS A 103 5.76 10.55 -5.07
N ALA A 104 5.62 11.48 -4.12
CA ALA A 104 4.66 12.56 -4.23
C ALA A 104 4.91 13.46 -5.46
N PHE A 105 6.17 13.80 -5.71
CA PHE A 105 6.59 14.59 -6.87
C PHE A 105 6.29 13.87 -8.18
N LEU A 106 6.66 12.60 -8.31
CA LEU A 106 6.40 11.79 -9.51
C LEU A 106 4.89 11.63 -9.75
N SER A 107 4.10 11.44 -8.70
CA SER A 107 2.63 11.43 -8.79
C SER A 107 2.10 12.71 -9.44
N VAL A 108 2.57 13.88 -8.98
CA VAL A 108 2.15 15.17 -9.53
C VAL A 108 2.63 15.35 -10.97
N ILE A 109 3.92 15.10 -11.25
CA ILE A 109 4.49 15.30 -12.58
C ILE A 109 3.83 14.38 -13.62
N VAL A 110 3.66 13.09 -13.32
CA VAL A 110 3.00 12.15 -14.22
C VAL A 110 1.57 12.58 -14.47
N THR A 111 0.82 12.97 -13.43
CA THR A 111 -0.55 13.50 -13.58
C THR A 111 -0.59 14.72 -14.49
N ARG A 112 0.31 15.69 -14.27
CA ARG A 112 0.38 16.92 -15.07
C ARG A 112 0.72 16.64 -16.53
N VAL A 113 1.71 15.80 -16.80
CA VAL A 113 2.11 15.45 -18.17
C VAL A 113 1.00 14.67 -18.86
N ALA A 114 0.41 13.68 -18.19
CA ALA A 114 -0.63 12.81 -18.75
C ALA A 114 -1.93 13.56 -19.03
N LEU A 115 -2.36 14.50 -18.17
CA LEU A 115 -3.64 15.20 -18.33
C LEU A 115 -3.52 16.51 -19.10
N SER A 116 -2.47 17.31 -18.86
CA SER A 116 -2.38 18.68 -19.36
C SER A 116 -1.69 18.82 -20.72
N THR A 117 -1.20 17.73 -21.32
CA THR A 117 -0.52 17.79 -22.63
C THR A 117 -1.13 16.82 -23.63
N ALA A 118 -1.25 17.28 -24.88
CA ALA A 118 -1.84 16.46 -25.92
C ALA A 118 -0.97 15.21 -26.25
N ARG A 119 0.35 15.39 -26.21
CA ARG A 119 1.31 14.29 -26.37
C ARG A 119 1.21 13.28 -25.24
N GLY A 120 1.10 13.74 -23.99
CA GLY A 120 0.94 12.87 -22.83
C GLY A 120 -0.33 12.05 -22.89
N GLN A 121 -1.47 12.69 -23.17
CA GLN A 121 -2.75 12.00 -23.33
C GLN A 121 -2.72 10.94 -24.45
N GLY A 122 -2.08 11.27 -25.57
CA GLY A 122 -1.99 10.35 -26.71
C GLY A 122 -1.07 9.16 -26.47
N VAL A 123 0.12 9.40 -25.89
CA VAL A 123 1.04 8.31 -25.49
C VAL A 123 0.40 7.41 -24.42
N ASP A 124 -0.31 7.99 -23.46
CA ASP A 124 -0.93 7.20 -22.39
C ASP A 124 -2.10 6.34 -22.91
N THR A 125 -2.84 6.87 -23.89
CA THR A 125 -3.94 6.16 -24.55
C THR A 125 -3.41 5.06 -25.49
N ILE A 126 -2.33 5.29 -26.23
CA ILE A 126 -1.76 4.27 -27.13
C ILE A 126 -1.23 3.05 -26.37
N PHE A 127 -0.67 3.26 -25.17
CA PHE A 127 -0.25 2.17 -24.29
C PHE A 127 -1.43 1.30 -23.85
N MET A 128 -2.55 1.92 -23.49
CA MET A 128 -3.78 1.22 -23.09
C MET A 128 -4.37 0.42 -24.26
N GLU A 129 -4.56 1.06 -25.41
CA GLU A 129 -5.14 0.41 -26.59
C GLU A 129 -4.24 -0.73 -27.09
N ALA A 130 -2.92 -0.54 -27.07
CA ALA A 130 -1.96 -1.60 -27.40
C ALA A 130 -2.05 -2.79 -26.43
N ALA A 131 -2.16 -2.52 -25.12
CA ALA A 131 -2.31 -3.56 -24.10
C ALA A 131 -3.61 -4.36 -24.29
N ALA A 132 -4.74 -3.67 -24.46
CA ALA A 132 -6.04 -4.30 -24.70
C ALA A 132 -6.04 -5.14 -25.99
N LYS A 133 -5.50 -4.60 -27.08
CA LYS A 133 -5.41 -5.30 -28.37
C LYS A 133 -4.53 -6.56 -28.29
N SER A 134 -3.39 -6.48 -27.61
CA SER A 134 -2.42 -7.59 -27.53
C SER A 134 -2.88 -8.74 -26.63
N ALA A 135 -3.89 -8.54 -25.80
CA ALA A 135 -4.22 -9.45 -24.71
C ALA A 135 -5.66 -9.97 -24.70
N ARG A 136 -6.44 -9.83 -25.79
CA ARG A 136 -7.80 -10.40 -25.93
C ARG A 136 -7.90 -11.91 -25.63
N ARG A 137 -6.79 -12.65 -25.68
CA ARG A 137 -6.73 -14.08 -25.33
C ARG A 137 -6.67 -14.36 -23.82
N PHE A 138 -6.47 -13.35 -22.99
CA PHE A 138 -6.28 -13.47 -21.54
C PHE A 138 -7.51 -13.04 -20.73
N ASP A 139 -8.66 -12.82 -21.38
CA ASP A 139 -9.89 -12.34 -20.75
C ASP A 139 -10.29 -13.12 -19.48
N PRO A 140 -10.22 -14.48 -19.42
CA PRO A 140 -10.56 -15.20 -18.20
C PRO A 140 -9.64 -14.89 -17.01
N LEU A 141 -8.33 -14.74 -17.26
CA LEU A 141 -7.35 -14.38 -16.23
C LEU A 141 -7.59 -12.95 -15.75
N VAL A 142 -7.88 -12.04 -16.67
CA VAL A 142 -8.18 -10.63 -16.35
C VAL A 142 -9.44 -10.52 -15.49
N GLN A 143 -10.49 -11.28 -15.81
CA GLN A 143 -11.72 -11.35 -15.00
C GLN A 143 -11.45 -11.93 -13.60
N LEU A 144 -10.63 -12.98 -13.51
CA LEU A 144 -10.23 -13.53 -12.21
C LEU A 144 -9.46 -12.50 -11.37
N VAL A 145 -8.47 -11.85 -11.95
CA VAL A 145 -7.64 -10.86 -11.24
C VAL A 145 -8.47 -9.66 -10.77
N THR A 146 -9.34 -9.13 -11.62
CA THR A 146 -10.19 -7.99 -11.27
C THR A 146 -11.28 -8.35 -10.26
N SER A 147 -11.89 -9.54 -10.33
CA SER A 147 -12.86 -10.01 -9.33
C SER A 147 -12.25 -10.23 -7.94
N LEU A 148 -10.95 -10.56 -7.87
CA LEU A 148 -10.18 -10.61 -6.63
C LEU A 148 -9.95 -9.23 -5.99
N VAL A 149 -10.18 -8.11 -6.70
CA VAL A 149 -10.24 -6.76 -6.11
C VAL A 149 -11.69 -6.26 -6.12
N SER A 150 -12.56 -7.10 -5.58
CA SER A 150 -13.94 -6.73 -5.27
C SER A 150 -14.05 -6.16 -3.85
N VAL A 151 -15.11 -5.40 -3.58
CA VAL A 151 -15.40 -4.87 -2.23
C VAL A 151 -15.29 -5.94 -1.13
N PRO A 152 -15.81 -7.17 -1.31
CA PRO A 152 -15.63 -8.26 -0.34
C PRO A 152 -14.16 -8.64 -0.12
N ALA A 153 -13.33 -8.69 -1.17
CA ALA A 153 -11.92 -9.02 -1.05
C ALA A 153 -11.13 -7.95 -0.29
N ILE A 154 -11.48 -6.67 -0.48
CA ILE A 154 -10.91 -5.55 0.29
C ILE A 154 -11.23 -5.70 1.78
N VAL A 155 -12.48 -6.02 2.10
CA VAL A 155 -12.93 -6.27 3.48
C VAL A 155 -12.19 -7.47 4.07
N PHE A 156 -12.06 -8.57 3.33
CA PHE A 156 -11.35 -9.77 3.76
C PHE A 156 -9.87 -9.47 4.07
N VAL A 157 -9.16 -8.81 3.16
CA VAL A 157 -7.73 -8.52 3.36
C VAL A 157 -7.52 -7.45 4.44
N GLY A 158 -8.38 -6.43 4.51
CA GLY A 158 -8.37 -5.46 5.62
C GLY A 158 -8.55 -6.16 6.97
N THR A 159 -9.46 -7.12 7.04
CA THR A 159 -9.67 -7.96 8.23
C THR A 159 -8.45 -8.81 8.53
N LEU A 160 -7.84 -9.45 7.53
CA LEU A 160 -6.62 -10.25 7.72
C LEU A 160 -5.46 -9.40 8.25
N VAL A 161 -5.24 -8.20 7.68
CA VAL A 161 -4.21 -7.26 8.15
C VAL A 161 -4.47 -6.86 9.61
N PHE A 162 -5.73 -6.55 9.95
CA PHE A 162 -6.13 -6.23 11.32
C PHE A 162 -5.86 -7.40 12.29
N LEU A 163 -6.28 -8.62 11.92
CA LEU A 163 -6.08 -9.83 12.72
C LEU A 163 -4.60 -10.16 12.91
N VAL A 164 -3.79 -10.09 11.86
CA VAL A 164 -2.33 -10.28 11.94
C VAL A 164 -1.72 -9.22 12.86
N ALA A 165 -2.17 -7.97 12.76
CA ALA A 165 -1.63 -6.91 13.59
C ALA A 165 -2.01 -7.05 15.08
N LEU A 166 -3.24 -7.52 15.35
CA LEU A 166 -3.71 -7.85 16.70
C LEU A 166 -2.92 -9.04 17.29
N ALA A 167 -2.75 -10.11 16.51
CA ALA A 167 -1.98 -11.29 16.91
C ALA A 167 -0.52 -10.96 17.27
N ARG A 168 0.05 -9.91 16.66
CA ARG A 168 1.45 -9.51 16.90
C ARG A 168 1.65 -8.62 18.13
N ARG A 169 0.60 -8.23 18.87
CA ARG A 169 0.68 -7.33 20.04
C ARG A 169 1.47 -6.03 19.78
N ARG A 170 1.49 -5.55 18.53
CA ARG A 170 2.17 -4.30 18.11
C ARG A 170 1.16 -3.31 17.52
N PRO A 171 0.28 -2.71 18.36
CA PRO A 171 -0.81 -1.86 17.89
C PRO A 171 -0.33 -0.63 17.11
N THR A 172 0.88 -0.14 17.38
CA THR A 172 1.49 0.99 16.67
C THR A 172 1.79 0.67 15.20
N LEU A 173 2.22 -0.56 14.87
CA LEU A 173 2.43 -0.98 13.49
C LEU A 173 1.09 -1.17 12.76
N ALA A 174 0.10 -1.71 13.46
CA ALA A 174 -1.27 -1.87 12.97
C ALA A 174 -1.84 -0.52 12.53
N GLY A 175 -1.80 0.45 13.44
CA GLY A 175 -2.33 1.79 13.19
C GLY A 175 -1.64 2.46 12.00
N ARG A 176 -0.32 2.35 11.87
CA ARG A 176 0.42 2.91 10.73
C ARG A 176 0.01 2.28 9.41
N ALA A 177 -0.16 0.96 9.36
CA ALA A 177 -0.61 0.26 8.16
C ALA A 177 -2.05 0.65 7.78
N ILE A 178 -2.96 0.74 8.76
CA ILE A 178 -4.35 1.15 8.54
C ILE A 178 -4.41 2.60 8.02
N VAL A 179 -3.73 3.53 8.69
CA VAL A 179 -3.67 4.94 8.25
C VAL A 179 -3.08 5.05 6.85
N MET A 180 -2.06 4.26 6.53
CA MET A 180 -1.48 4.22 5.19
C MET A 180 -2.49 3.75 4.14
N VAL A 181 -3.22 2.65 4.39
CA VAL A 181 -4.23 2.13 3.44
C VAL A 181 -5.35 3.15 3.26
N LEU A 182 -5.92 3.65 4.35
CA LEU A 182 -7.01 4.62 4.29
C LEU A 182 -6.56 5.93 3.64
N GLY A 183 -5.38 6.43 3.99
CA GLY A 183 -4.79 7.64 3.44
C GLY A 183 -4.57 7.53 1.93
N ALA A 184 -3.98 6.43 1.45
CA ALA A 184 -3.75 6.20 0.03
C ALA A 184 -5.06 6.15 -0.76
N ASN A 185 -6.05 5.39 -0.27
CA ASN A 185 -7.35 5.26 -0.94
C ASN A 185 -8.15 6.57 -0.90
N ALA A 186 -8.17 7.27 0.22
CA ALA A 186 -8.81 8.59 0.32
C ALA A 186 -8.14 9.59 -0.62
N THR A 187 -6.80 9.61 -0.69
CA THR A 187 -6.06 10.47 -1.62
C THR A 187 -6.43 10.16 -3.07
N THR A 188 -6.52 8.89 -3.44
CA THR A 188 -6.96 8.48 -4.79
C THR A 188 -8.36 8.95 -5.11
N GLN A 189 -9.32 8.82 -4.18
CA GLN A 189 -10.70 9.26 -4.43
C GLN A 189 -10.83 10.78 -4.48
N ILE A 190 -10.13 11.51 -3.60
CA ILE A 190 -10.08 12.97 -3.62
C ILE A 190 -9.43 13.46 -4.91
N ALA A 191 -8.27 12.89 -5.30
CA ALA A 191 -7.60 13.24 -6.54
C ALA A 191 -8.51 12.98 -7.74
N LYS A 192 -9.21 11.84 -7.77
CA LYS A 192 -10.16 11.53 -8.84
C LYS A 192 -11.32 12.52 -8.93
N ALA A 193 -11.81 13.02 -7.79
CA ALA A 193 -12.88 14.01 -7.73
C ALA A 193 -12.43 15.43 -8.12
N LEU A 194 -11.13 15.75 -7.95
CA LEU A 194 -10.58 17.08 -8.24
C LEU A 194 -9.93 17.18 -9.63
N LEU A 195 -9.52 16.06 -10.21
CA LEU A 195 -8.83 16.02 -11.49
C LEU A 195 -9.84 15.90 -12.63
N ASP A 196 -9.95 16.97 -13.40
CA ASP A 196 -10.63 16.95 -14.69
C ASP A 196 -9.64 16.61 -15.80
N ARG A 197 -10.11 15.81 -16.77
CA ARG A 197 -9.37 15.50 -17.98
C ARG A 197 -9.87 16.44 -19.09
N PRO A 198 -9.12 17.47 -19.46
CA PRO A 198 -9.53 18.38 -20.52
C PRO A 198 -9.59 17.61 -21.85
N ASP A 199 -10.64 17.86 -22.62
CA ASP A 199 -10.73 17.36 -23.99
C ASP A 199 -9.77 18.17 -24.87
N LEU A 200 -8.72 17.50 -25.36
CA LEU A 200 -7.71 18.07 -26.24
C LEU A 200 -7.91 17.64 -27.70
N GLY A 201 -9.07 17.09 -28.05
CA GLY A 201 -9.42 16.69 -29.42
C GLY A 201 -8.68 15.44 -29.91
N LEU A 202 -8.24 14.57 -28.99
CA LEU A 202 -7.37 13.42 -29.27
C LEU A 202 -8.12 12.11 -29.48
N SER A 203 -9.37 12.01 -29.03
CA SER A 203 -10.25 10.86 -29.21
C SER A 203 -11.65 11.23 -28.76
N THR A 204 -12.61 10.30 -28.85
CA THR A 204 -13.91 10.40 -28.17
C THR A 204 -13.70 10.86 -26.73
N ALA A 205 -14.47 11.85 -26.26
CA ALA A 205 -14.31 12.44 -24.92
C ALA A 205 -14.46 11.39 -23.81
N LEU A 206 -13.37 10.70 -23.46
CA LEU A 206 -13.33 9.74 -22.36
C LEU A 206 -13.12 10.48 -21.03
N PRO A 207 -13.95 10.21 -20.00
CA PRO A 207 -13.86 10.85 -18.70
C PRO A 207 -12.52 10.54 -18.01
N ASN A 208 -12.17 11.34 -16.99
CA ASN A 208 -10.97 11.11 -16.20
C ASN A 208 -11.05 9.76 -15.46
N SER A 209 -10.02 8.94 -15.65
CA SER A 209 -9.85 7.64 -14.99
C SER A 209 -8.73 7.66 -13.93
N LEU A 210 -7.96 8.75 -13.86
CA LEU A 210 -6.78 8.93 -13.01
C LEU A 210 -7.18 9.37 -11.59
N PRO A 211 -6.63 8.78 -10.52
CA PRO A 211 -5.79 7.57 -10.47
C PRO A 211 -6.60 6.25 -10.46
N SER A 212 -5.95 5.11 -10.73
CA SER A 212 -6.62 3.80 -10.68
C SER A 212 -6.98 3.38 -9.24
N GLY A 213 -8.27 3.12 -9.00
CA GLY A 213 -8.78 2.67 -7.69
C GLY A 213 -8.38 1.23 -7.37
N HIS A 214 -8.60 0.29 -8.29
CA HIS A 214 -8.23 -1.12 -8.13
C HIS A 214 -6.73 -1.29 -7.89
N THR A 215 -5.89 -0.54 -8.62
CA THR A 215 -4.44 -0.54 -8.43
C THR A 215 -4.05 0.05 -7.06
N THR A 216 -4.70 1.14 -6.63
CA THR A 216 -4.44 1.74 -5.30
C THR A 216 -4.72 0.74 -4.20
N VAL A 217 -5.86 0.06 -4.26
CA VAL A 217 -6.25 -0.99 -3.30
C VAL A 217 -5.22 -2.12 -3.29
N ALA A 218 -4.91 -2.71 -4.44
CA ALA A 218 -3.97 -3.82 -4.53
C ALA A 218 -2.58 -3.45 -3.98
N MET A 219 -2.06 -2.28 -4.34
CA MET A 219 -0.75 -1.81 -3.90
C MET A 219 -0.74 -1.46 -2.41
N SER A 220 -1.75 -0.75 -1.90
CA SER A 220 -1.82 -0.38 -0.48
C SER A 220 -1.91 -1.61 0.42
N ILE A 221 -2.66 -2.64 0.02
CA ILE A 221 -2.70 -3.94 0.70
C ILE A 221 -1.31 -4.60 0.70
N THR A 222 -0.66 -4.68 -0.46
CA THR A 222 0.70 -5.23 -0.59
C THR A 222 1.67 -4.54 0.37
N LEU A 223 1.68 -3.21 0.40
CA LEU A 223 2.58 -2.45 1.25
C LEU A 223 2.26 -2.63 2.74
N ALA A 224 0.97 -2.74 3.10
CA ALA A 224 0.56 -3.02 4.47
C ALA A 224 1.07 -4.40 4.92
N LEU A 225 0.95 -5.42 4.07
CA LEU A 225 1.48 -6.75 4.34
C LEU A 225 3.00 -6.74 4.50
N VAL A 226 3.74 -6.03 3.64
CA VAL A 226 5.21 -5.91 3.77
C VAL A 226 5.62 -5.20 5.06
N MET A 227 4.89 -4.16 5.48
CA MET A 227 5.13 -3.46 6.74
C MET A 227 4.86 -4.37 7.97
N VAL A 228 3.75 -5.10 7.94
CA VAL A 228 3.26 -5.94 9.04
C VAL A 228 3.88 -7.34 9.04
N ALA A 229 4.55 -7.79 7.98
CA ALA A 229 5.15 -9.12 7.91
C ALA A 229 6.27 -9.33 8.97
N PRO A 230 6.37 -10.53 9.57
CA PRO A 230 7.53 -10.92 10.36
C PRO A 230 8.78 -11.03 9.49
N GLN A 231 9.96 -11.07 10.13
CA GLN A 231 11.25 -11.03 9.44
C GLN A 231 11.45 -12.11 8.36
N TRP A 232 10.92 -13.32 8.61
CA TRP A 232 11.04 -14.47 7.72
C TRP A 232 10.04 -14.43 6.54
N LEU A 233 8.86 -13.84 6.72
CA LEU A 233 7.87 -13.67 5.65
C LEU A 233 8.06 -12.41 4.81
N ARG A 234 8.90 -11.47 5.24
CA ARG A 234 9.04 -10.17 4.58
C ARG A 234 9.47 -10.27 3.11
N ALA A 235 10.48 -11.08 2.80
CA ALA A 235 10.92 -11.28 1.42
C ALA A 235 9.85 -12.01 0.57
N PRO A 236 9.24 -13.12 1.02
CA PRO A 236 8.08 -13.70 0.35
C PRO A 236 6.93 -12.72 0.12
N SER A 237 6.55 -11.93 1.13
CA SER A 237 5.48 -10.93 1.03
C SER A 237 5.80 -9.83 0.02
N ALA A 238 7.06 -9.38 -0.06
CA ALA A 238 7.48 -8.39 -1.05
C ALA A 238 7.38 -8.94 -2.48
N TRP A 239 7.82 -10.18 -2.71
CA TRP A 239 7.74 -10.82 -4.03
C TRP A 239 6.29 -11.14 -4.44
N ALA A 240 5.51 -11.74 -3.55
CA ALA A 240 4.09 -12.00 -3.79
C ALA A 240 3.32 -10.69 -4.05
N GLY A 241 3.62 -9.67 -3.26
CA GLY A 241 3.06 -8.34 -3.42
C GLY A 241 3.46 -7.67 -4.73
N TRP A 242 4.69 -7.87 -5.19
CA TRP A 242 5.18 -7.35 -6.46
C TRP A 242 4.46 -7.99 -7.65
N ILE A 243 4.32 -9.31 -7.63
CA ILE A 243 3.55 -10.05 -8.63
C ILE A 243 2.10 -9.55 -8.63
N TRP A 244 1.46 -9.49 -7.45
CA TRP A 244 0.07 -9.08 -7.31
C TRP A 244 -0.20 -7.66 -7.79
N ALA A 245 0.57 -6.68 -7.32
CA ALA A 245 0.39 -5.28 -7.69
C ALA A 245 0.63 -5.06 -9.19
N SER A 246 1.62 -5.75 -9.76
CA SER A 246 1.92 -5.67 -11.19
C SER A 246 0.82 -6.33 -12.03
N LEU A 247 0.34 -7.50 -11.61
CA LEU A 247 -0.74 -8.21 -12.27
C LEU A 247 -2.01 -7.37 -12.30
N MET A 248 -2.39 -6.76 -11.17
CA MET A 248 -3.52 -5.84 -11.10
C MET A 248 -3.34 -4.63 -12.02
N GLY A 249 -2.17 -3.99 -12.00
CA GLY A 249 -1.87 -2.86 -12.88
C GLY A 249 -1.97 -3.21 -14.37
N ILE A 250 -1.46 -4.37 -14.76
CA ILE A 250 -1.53 -4.85 -16.15
C ILE A 250 -2.98 -5.22 -16.52
N SER A 251 -3.72 -5.90 -15.64
CA SER A 251 -5.10 -6.32 -15.92
C SER A 251 -6.03 -5.15 -16.20
N VAL A 252 -5.97 -4.07 -15.42
CA VAL A 252 -6.83 -2.90 -15.65
C VAL A 252 -6.52 -2.17 -16.97
N MET A 253 -5.29 -2.27 -17.46
CA MET A 253 -4.91 -1.75 -18.78
C MET A 253 -5.39 -2.65 -19.91
N ILE A 254 -5.27 -3.98 -19.75
CA ILE A 254 -5.77 -4.95 -20.73
C ILE A 254 -7.30 -4.83 -20.87
N SER A 255 -8.01 -4.58 -19.78
CA SER A 255 -9.47 -4.31 -19.81
C SER A 255 -9.85 -2.99 -20.47
N ALA A 256 -8.88 -2.17 -20.89
CA ALA A 256 -9.09 -0.80 -21.37
C ALA A 256 -9.85 0.09 -20.37
N TRP A 257 -9.73 -0.19 -19.06
CA TRP A 257 -10.37 0.62 -18.00
C TRP A 257 -9.46 1.76 -17.54
N HIS A 258 -8.15 1.55 -17.60
CA HIS A 258 -7.15 2.46 -17.08
C HIS A 258 -5.96 2.60 -18.03
N ARG A 259 -5.42 3.82 -18.09
CA ARG A 259 -4.19 4.13 -18.83
C ARG A 259 -2.96 3.84 -17.97
N LEU A 260 -1.77 3.89 -18.58
CA LEU A 260 -0.52 3.60 -17.85
C LEU A 260 -0.30 4.62 -16.72
N ALA A 261 -0.54 5.91 -16.96
CA ALA A 261 -0.40 6.95 -15.94
C ALA A 261 -1.31 6.70 -14.73
N ASP A 262 -2.54 6.22 -14.93
CA ASP A 262 -3.49 5.89 -13.84
C ASP A 262 -2.89 4.88 -12.86
N VAL A 263 -2.17 3.89 -13.39
CA VAL A 263 -1.53 2.80 -12.64
C VAL A 263 -0.26 3.30 -11.95
N LEU A 264 0.59 4.04 -12.66
CA LEU A 264 1.85 4.57 -12.11
C LEU A 264 1.58 5.59 -10.98
N VAL A 265 0.62 6.50 -11.17
CA VAL A 265 0.22 7.48 -10.15
C VAL A 265 -0.33 6.77 -8.91
N ALA A 266 -1.15 5.72 -9.07
CA ALA A 266 -1.64 4.93 -7.95
C ALA A 266 -0.48 4.29 -7.14
N PHE A 267 0.54 3.76 -7.81
CA PHE A 267 1.73 3.22 -7.12
C PHE A 267 2.50 4.31 -6.36
N PHE A 268 2.66 5.50 -6.96
CA PHE A 268 3.35 6.60 -6.31
C PHE A 268 2.57 7.16 -5.11
N ILE A 269 1.24 7.28 -5.18
CA ILE A 269 0.41 7.67 -4.03
C ILE A 269 0.57 6.66 -2.88
N CYS A 270 0.43 5.37 -3.18
CA CYS A 270 0.63 4.30 -2.19
C CYS A 270 2.05 4.32 -1.60
N GLY A 271 3.06 4.52 -2.45
CA GLY A 271 4.46 4.64 -2.04
C GLY A 271 4.71 5.82 -1.14
N ALA A 272 4.16 7.00 -1.44
CA ALA A 272 4.29 8.19 -0.61
C ALA A 272 3.73 7.94 0.80
N TRP A 273 2.52 7.38 0.92
CA TRP A 273 1.94 7.02 2.22
C TRP A 273 2.73 5.95 2.95
N ALA A 274 3.14 4.88 2.25
CA ALA A 274 3.88 3.78 2.86
C ALA A 274 5.24 4.23 3.36
N LEU A 275 6.00 5.00 2.57
CA LEU A 275 7.28 5.56 2.97
C LEU A 275 7.08 6.60 4.08
N ALA A 276 6.08 7.45 4.00
CA ALA A 276 5.73 8.40 5.05
C ALA A 276 5.29 7.73 6.35
N LEU A 277 4.90 6.46 6.36
CA LEU A 277 4.47 5.72 7.56
C LEU A 277 5.31 4.46 7.84
N ALA A 278 6.36 4.18 7.09
CA ALA A 278 7.20 3.01 7.27
C ALA A 278 7.94 3.05 8.62
N PRO A 279 7.92 1.98 9.43
CA PRO A 279 8.72 1.90 10.64
C PRO A 279 10.21 1.84 10.30
N ILE A 280 11.02 2.61 11.03
CA ILE A 280 12.48 2.50 10.97
C ILE A 280 12.87 1.54 12.09
N GLU A 281 12.90 0.24 11.76
CA GLU A 281 13.32 -0.81 12.70
C GLU A 281 14.59 -1.49 12.19
N GLY A 282 15.59 -1.64 13.06
CA GLY A 282 16.78 -2.43 12.77
C GLY A 282 16.47 -3.91 12.97
N ARG A 283 16.00 -4.59 11.93
CA ARG A 283 15.81 -6.06 11.94
C ARG A 283 16.82 -6.72 11.02
N GLU A 284 17.43 -7.81 11.49
CA GLU A 284 18.31 -8.66 10.67
C GLU A 284 17.49 -9.38 9.59
N ARG A 285 18.02 -9.40 8.37
CA ARG A 285 17.32 -9.98 7.21
C ARG A 285 17.80 -11.40 6.97
N HIS A 286 16.86 -12.34 6.93
CA HIS A 286 17.17 -13.75 6.72
C HIS A 286 17.52 -14.09 5.25
N ALA A 287 17.06 -13.28 4.29
CA ALA A 287 17.29 -13.49 2.86
C ALA A 287 17.71 -12.19 2.12
N PRO A 288 18.98 -11.76 2.25
CA PRO A 288 19.49 -10.58 1.54
C PRO A 288 19.62 -10.78 0.02
N ALA A 289 19.83 -12.02 -0.45
CA ALA A 289 19.93 -12.35 -1.87
C ALA A 289 18.62 -12.03 -2.63
N MET A 290 17.46 -12.36 -2.06
CA MET A 290 16.15 -12.08 -2.67
C MET A 290 15.88 -10.58 -2.85
N GLN A 291 16.42 -9.74 -1.97
CA GLN A 291 16.33 -8.28 -2.09
C GLN A 291 17.17 -7.75 -3.25
N ARG A 292 18.40 -8.26 -3.38
CA ARG A 292 19.29 -7.88 -4.47
C ARG A 292 18.70 -8.31 -5.80
N ALA A 293 18.18 -9.53 -5.88
CA ALA A 293 17.49 -10.04 -7.06
C ALA A 293 16.29 -9.14 -7.45
N MET A 294 15.46 -8.75 -6.48
CA MET A 294 14.37 -7.80 -6.73
C MET A 294 14.88 -6.45 -7.23
N SER A 295 15.92 -5.90 -6.61
CA SER A 295 16.51 -4.61 -7.02
C SER A 295 17.09 -4.66 -8.45
N ILE A 296 17.77 -5.75 -8.80
CA ILE A 296 18.31 -6.00 -10.15
C ILE A 296 17.15 -6.14 -11.14
N GLY A 297 16.13 -6.92 -10.80
CA GLY A 297 14.95 -7.11 -11.64
C GLY A 297 14.22 -5.79 -11.92
N VAL A 298 14.02 -4.96 -10.89
CA VAL A 298 13.43 -3.62 -11.03
C VAL A 298 14.22 -2.74 -12.00
N LEU A 299 15.55 -2.73 -11.89
CA LEU A 299 16.41 -1.96 -12.78
C LEU A 299 16.40 -2.52 -14.20
N ALA A 300 16.45 -3.84 -14.37
CA ALA A 300 16.36 -4.49 -15.67
C ALA A 300 15.03 -4.16 -16.36
N PHE A 301 13.90 -4.24 -15.63
CA PHE A 301 12.60 -3.85 -16.17
C PHE A 301 12.53 -2.36 -16.51
N LEU A 302 13.17 -1.48 -15.74
CA LEU A 302 13.23 -0.05 -16.08
C LEU A 302 13.96 0.17 -17.41
N ILE A 303 15.14 -0.45 -17.57
CA ILE A 303 15.94 -0.33 -18.79
C ILE A 303 15.15 -0.86 -19.99
N VAL A 304 14.55 -2.04 -19.85
CA VAL A 304 13.72 -2.64 -20.91
C VAL A 304 12.52 -1.75 -21.23
N ALA A 305 11.83 -1.21 -20.23
CA ALA A 305 10.68 -0.33 -20.42
C ALA A 305 11.05 0.92 -21.23
N VAL A 306 12.17 1.56 -20.89
CA VAL A 306 12.68 2.73 -21.61
C VAL A 306 13.08 2.36 -23.04
N LEU A 307 13.85 1.29 -23.23
CA LEU A 307 14.29 0.84 -24.56
C LEU A 307 13.11 0.49 -25.47
N LEU A 308 12.14 -0.28 -24.97
CA LEU A 308 10.96 -0.65 -25.73
C LEU A 308 10.06 0.55 -26.02
N THR A 309 9.95 1.51 -25.10
CA THR A 309 9.22 2.77 -25.33
C THR A 309 9.88 3.58 -26.44
N ILE A 310 11.21 3.77 -26.37
CA ILE A 310 11.96 4.48 -27.42
C ILE A 310 11.82 3.76 -28.76
N PHE A 311 11.99 2.44 -28.78
CA PHE A 311 11.87 1.63 -30.00
C PHE A 311 10.46 1.66 -30.60
N ALA A 312 9.42 1.57 -29.77
CA ALA A 312 8.04 1.64 -30.22
C ALA A 312 7.65 3.02 -30.75
N LEU A 313 8.21 4.08 -30.16
CA LEU A 313 7.95 5.47 -30.54
C LEU A 313 8.90 5.99 -31.63
N ALA A 314 9.96 5.25 -31.95
CA ALA A 314 10.91 5.60 -33.00
C ALA A 314 10.19 5.66 -34.35
N GLY A 315 10.39 6.78 -35.06
CA GLY A 315 9.74 7.05 -36.33
C GLY A 315 8.28 7.52 -36.23
N ILE A 316 7.78 7.82 -35.02
CA ILE A 316 6.48 8.49 -34.87
C ILE A 316 6.67 10.00 -34.71
N SER A 317 5.98 10.78 -35.53
CA SER A 317 5.81 12.20 -35.22
C SER A 317 4.90 12.32 -34.00
N LEU A 318 5.42 12.82 -32.87
CA LEU A 318 4.62 13.10 -31.67
C LEU A 318 3.43 14.03 -31.97
N LYS A 319 3.46 14.75 -33.10
CA LYS A 319 2.37 15.58 -33.63
C LYS A 319 1.22 14.75 -34.21
N GLU A 320 1.51 13.59 -34.82
CA GLU A 320 0.49 12.66 -35.34
C GLU A 320 -0.22 11.93 -34.20
N ILE A 321 0.51 11.55 -33.14
CA ILE A 321 -0.10 10.99 -31.92
C ILE A 321 -1.06 12.00 -31.27
N SER A 322 -0.77 13.30 -31.40
CA SER A 322 -1.57 14.38 -30.82
C SER A 322 -2.61 15.00 -31.77
N SER A 323 -2.79 14.43 -32.96
CA SER A 323 -3.81 14.82 -33.93
C SER A 323 -4.23 13.61 -34.76
N PRO A 324 -4.83 12.58 -34.14
CA PRO A 324 -5.41 11.48 -34.91
C PRO A 324 -6.49 12.10 -35.80
N GLY A 325 -6.28 12.05 -37.13
CA GLY A 325 -7.15 12.72 -38.09
C GLY A 325 -8.63 12.37 -37.85
N ALA A 326 -9.50 13.33 -38.15
CA ALA A 326 -10.94 13.35 -37.83
C ALA A 326 -11.80 12.20 -38.39
N TYR A 327 -11.22 11.10 -38.88
CA TYR A 327 -11.90 10.11 -39.72
C TYR A 327 -11.84 8.63 -39.26
N SER A 328 -11.39 8.30 -38.04
CA SER A 328 -11.67 6.94 -37.50
C SER A 328 -11.61 6.85 -35.98
N PHE A 329 -12.34 5.89 -35.41
CA PHE A 329 -12.29 5.51 -34.00
C PHE A 329 -10.86 5.16 -33.55
N GLY A 330 -10.26 5.98 -32.67
CA GLY A 330 -9.07 5.62 -31.87
C GLY A 330 -7.76 5.37 -32.64
N TYR A 331 -6.71 4.91 -31.92
CA TYR A 331 -5.43 4.50 -32.50
C TYR A 331 -5.52 3.10 -33.15
N ASP A 332 -6.71 2.54 -33.35
CA ASP A 332 -6.90 1.19 -33.90
C ASP A 332 -6.32 1.05 -35.31
N ALA A 333 -6.64 1.96 -36.23
CA ALA A 333 -6.07 2.00 -37.58
C ALA A 333 -4.53 2.12 -37.54
N TYR A 334 -3.99 2.88 -36.58
CA TYR A 334 -2.55 2.99 -36.36
C TYR A 334 -1.94 1.68 -35.86
N LEU A 335 -2.57 1.02 -34.88
CA LEU A 335 -2.12 -0.27 -34.36
C LEU A 335 -2.33 -1.41 -35.37
N GLU A 336 -3.19 -1.23 -36.37
CA GLU A 336 -3.35 -2.16 -37.50
C GLU A 336 -2.26 -1.98 -38.57
N SER A 337 -1.80 -0.75 -38.81
CA SER A 337 -0.73 -0.47 -39.77
C SER A 337 0.59 -1.20 -39.45
N ALA A 338 0.83 -1.51 -38.16
CA ALA A 338 2.00 -2.25 -37.72
C ALA A 338 1.66 -3.13 -36.50
N PRO A 339 1.17 -4.37 -36.69
CA PRO A 339 0.73 -5.25 -35.60
C PRO A 339 1.81 -5.53 -34.55
N TRP A 340 3.08 -5.53 -34.96
CA TRP A 340 4.21 -5.70 -34.03
C TRP A 340 4.32 -4.56 -33.02
N ARG A 341 3.95 -3.32 -33.38
CA ARG A 341 4.01 -2.15 -32.48
C ARG A 341 3.08 -2.31 -31.29
N SER A 342 1.89 -2.88 -31.51
CA SER A 342 0.94 -3.15 -30.42
C SER A 342 1.55 -4.09 -29.36
N ARG A 343 2.28 -5.12 -29.78
CA ARG A 343 2.94 -6.07 -28.86
C ARG A 343 4.10 -5.42 -28.11
N VAL A 344 4.90 -4.60 -28.80
CA VAL A 344 6.03 -3.88 -28.19
C VAL A 344 5.53 -2.85 -27.17
N LEU A 345 4.49 -2.07 -27.51
CA LEU A 345 3.88 -1.11 -26.59
C LEU A 345 3.23 -1.79 -25.38
N ALA A 346 2.53 -2.91 -25.58
CA ALA A 346 1.98 -3.70 -24.49
C ALA A 346 3.07 -4.25 -23.54
N LEU A 347 4.19 -4.71 -24.10
CA LEU A 347 5.34 -5.17 -23.32
C LEU A 347 6.05 -4.03 -22.59
N ALA A 348 6.19 -2.87 -23.24
CA ALA A 348 6.72 -1.65 -22.63
C ALA A 348 5.85 -1.19 -21.45
N ALA A 349 4.52 -1.13 -21.61
CA ALA A 349 3.60 -0.84 -20.52
C ALA A 349 3.75 -1.83 -19.36
N SER A 350 3.81 -3.12 -19.65
CA SER A 350 3.94 -4.17 -18.63
C SER A 350 5.27 -4.04 -17.86
N THR A 351 6.36 -3.72 -18.54
CA THR A 351 7.68 -3.54 -17.90
C THR A 351 7.76 -2.24 -17.10
N TRP A 352 7.08 -1.16 -17.52
CA TRP A 352 6.88 0.04 -16.69
C TRP A 352 6.16 -0.29 -15.39
N VAL A 353 5.05 -1.04 -15.47
CA VAL A 353 4.27 -1.47 -14.30
C VAL A 353 5.13 -2.31 -13.35
N LEU A 354 5.82 -3.33 -13.87
CA LEU A 354 6.73 -4.18 -13.09
C LEU A 354 7.84 -3.37 -12.42
N SER A 355 8.47 -2.44 -13.15
CA SER A 355 9.55 -1.63 -12.61
C SER A 355 9.08 -0.73 -11.47
N VAL A 356 8.01 0.05 -11.68
CA VAL A 356 7.55 1.04 -10.69
C VAL A 356 6.96 0.36 -9.46
N ALA A 357 6.13 -0.69 -9.63
CA ALA A 357 5.60 -1.45 -8.50
C ALA A 357 6.72 -2.06 -7.65
N GLY A 358 7.70 -2.69 -8.30
CA GLY A 358 8.83 -3.31 -7.62
C GLY A 358 9.72 -2.28 -6.94
N TRP A 359 9.96 -1.11 -7.55
CA TRP A 359 10.74 -0.04 -6.93
C TRP A 359 10.09 0.44 -5.63
N VAL A 360 8.80 0.75 -5.64
CA VAL A 360 8.08 1.22 -4.43
C VAL A 360 8.12 0.16 -3.33
N ILE A 361 7.82 -1.10 -3.65
CA ILE A 361 7.83 -2.20 -2.67
C ILE A 361 9.24 -2.40 -2.10
N ASN A 362 10.26 -2.42 -2.95
CA ASN A 362 11.64 -2.58 -2.54
C ASN A 362 12.10 -1.43 -1.63
N GLU A 363 11.74 -0.17 -1.93
CA GLU A 363 12.10 0.97 -1.08
C GLU A 363 11.46 0.89 0.32
N VAL A 364 10.19 0.52 0.41
CA VAL A 364 9.49 0.29 1.69
C VAL A 364 10.12 -0.88 2.46
N ASP A 365 10.44 -1.97 1.76
CA ASP A 365 11.10 -3.13 2.34
C ASP A 365 12.49 -2.79 2.91
N VAL A 366 13.30 -2.00 2.18
CA VAL A 366 14.63 -1.59 2.62
C VAL A 366 14.58 -0.75 3.88
N LEU A 367 13.58 0.11 4.07
CA LEU A 367 13.46 0.92 5.29
C LEU A 367 13.20 0.08 6.54
N CYS A 368 12.61 -1.10 6.37
CA CYS A 368 12.28 -2.03 7.44
C CYS A 368 13.42 -3.00 7.80
N SER A 369 14.55 -2.99 7.09
CA SER A 369 15.68 -3.89 7.33
C SER A 369 16.99 -3.18 7.68
N ARG A 370 17.77 -3.77 8.58
CA ARG A 370 19.18 -3.39 8.79
C ARG A 370 19.99 -3.95 7.61
N ARG A 371 20.90 -3.14 7.06
CA ARG A 371 21.99 -3.64 6.22
C ARG A 371 23.16 -3.79 7.18
N ASP A 372 23.61 -5.02 7.36
CA ASP A 372 24.88 -5.31 8.00
C ASP A 372 26.03 -4.91 7.05
#